data_AF-A0A257L4A3-F1
#
_entry.id   AF-A0A257L4A3-F1
#
_cell.length_a   1.000
_cell.length_b   1.000
_cell.length_c   1.000
_cell.angle_alpha   90.00
_cell.angle_beta   90.00
_cell.angle_gamma   90.00
#
_symmetry.space_group_name_H-M   'P 1'
#
loop_
_entity.id
_entity.type
_entity.pdbx_description
1 polymer ?
#
loop_
_entity_poly.entity_id
_entity_poly.type
_entity_poly.pdbx_seq_one_letter_code
_entity_poly.pdbx_strand_id
1 'polypeptide(L)'
;MGVPGVSAPSANRFGRVSPTSAAHVAQEFGDALLVLDGGDCAVGIESTIVDTSRGRPVLLRPGVLTPAELEAALGEPLHAADAQAPRASGTLASHYAPRARVRLLSRDRLVALLHTADTDGDAAAIGQPGGVAVYSRLAVAGRPGLRWRAMPDAPAAVAHELFAVLRALDAEGVREIWVEQPPDGPAWDGVLDRLRRAAA
;
A
#
# COMPACT_ATOMS: atom_id res chain seq x y z
N MET A 1 -14.85 -3.29 27.32
CA MET A 1 -15.82 -3.58 26.24
C MET A 1 -16.75 -4.75 26.56
N GLY A 2 -16.32 -5.79 27.30
CA GLY A 2 -17.24 -6.83 27.80
C GLY A 2 -17.88 -7.72 26.72
N VAL A 3 -17.35 -7.69 25.50
CA VAL A 3 -17.80 -8.48 24.34
C VAL A 3 -16.69 -9.42 23.89
N PRO A 4 -17.01 -10.59 23.31
CA PRO A 4 -16.03 -11.58 22.87
C PRO A 4 -15.22 -11.15 21.63
N GLY A 5 -15.68 -10.12 20.91
CA GLY A 5 -14.98 -9.59 19.74
C GLY A 5 -15.57 -8.27 19.27
N VAL A 6 -14.81 -7.57 18.44
CA VAL A 6 -15.21 -6.32 17.79
C VAL A 6 -15.04 -6.50 16.29
N SER A 7 -16.10 -6.24 15.52
CA SER A 7 -16.00 -6.17 14.07
C SER A 7 -15.44 -4.81 13.68
N ALA A 8 -14.23 -4.80 13.11
CA ALA A 8 -13.51 -3.58 12.76
C ALA A 8 -12.78 -3.75 11.41
N PRO A 9 -13.39 -3.39 10.27
CA PRO A 9 -12.64 -3.21 9.04
C PRO A 9 -11.70 -1.98 9.14
N SER A 10 -10.90 -1.73 8.11
CA SER A 10 -10.08 -0.51 8.06
C SER A 10 -10.97 0.74 8.14
N ALA A 11 -10.56 1.71 8.95
CA ALA A 11 -11.34 2.92 9.24
C ALA A 11 -11.19 3.96 8.11
N ASN A 12 -11.57 3.59 6.90
CA ASN A 12 -11.64 4.45 5.71
C ASN A 12 -12.96 4.26 4.97
N ARG A 13 -13.31 5.24 4.15
CA ARG A 13 -14.36 5.11 3.14
C ARG A 13 -13.92 4.06 2.14
N PHE A 14 -14.91 3.29 1.69
CA PHE A 14 -14.71 2.19 0.76
C PHE A 14 -13.89 2.63 -0.48
N GLY A 15 -12.88 1.82 -0.83
CA GLY A 15 -11.99 2.04 -1.98
C GLY A 15 -10.79 2.95 -1.71
N ARG A 16 -10.83 3.82 -0.70
CA ARG A 16 -9.72 4.73 -0.38
C ARG A 16 -8.55 3.99 0.27
N VAL A 17 -7.38 4.63 0.26
CA VAL A 17 -6.18 4.19 0.99
C VAL A 17 -6.54 3.96 2.46
N SER A 18 -6.07 2.89 3.10
CA SER A 18 -6.35 2.64 4.52
C SER A 18 -5.69 3.69 5.43
N PRO A 19 -6.23 3.96 6.63
CA PRO A 19 -5.61 4.86 7.58
C PRO A 19 -4.53 4.13 8.38
N THR A 20 -3.43 4.82 8.68
CA THR A 20 -2.36 4.32 9.57
C THR A 20 -2.13 5.21 10.80
N SER A 21 -2.98 6.22 11.00
CA SER A 21 -2.91 7.14 12.14
C SER A 21 -4.31 7.68 12.44
N ALA A 22 -4.51 8.21 13.66
CA ALA A 22 -5.77 8.85 14.03
C ALA A 22 -6.10 10.06 13.13
N ALA A 23 -5.06 10.81 12.73
CA ALA A 23 -5.21 11.94 11.80
C ALA A 23 -5.79 11.50 10.44
N HIS A 24 -5.38 10.33 9.92
CA HIS A 24 -5.94 9.79 8.68
C HIS A 24 -7.44 9.49 8.80
N VAL A 25 -7.88 8.97 9.96
CA VAL A 25 -9.30 8.69 10.23
C VAL A 25 -10.08 10.00 10.36
N ALA A 26 -9.56 10.96 11.13
CA ALA A 26 -10.20 12.27 11.33
C ALA A 26 -10.36 13.05 10.01
N GLN A 27 -9.35 13.02 9.13
CA GLN A 27 -9.42 13.64 7.79
C GLN A 27 -10.53 13.05 6.92
N GLU A 28 -10.92 11.80 7.16
CA GLU A 28 -11.85 11.06 6.31
C GLU A 28 -13.31 11.13 6.79
N PHE A 29 -13.50 11.21 8.10
CA PHE A 29 -14.83 11.19 8.74
C PHE A 29 -15.18 12.49 9.48
N GLY A 30 -14.23 13.40 9.69
CA GLY A 30 -14.42 14.62 10.48
C GLY A 30 -14.87 14.29 11.91
N ASP A 31 -15.69 15.17 12.49
CA ASP A 31 -16.18 15.04 13.87
C ASP A 31 -17.34 14.03 14.03
N ALA A 32 -17.70 13.30 12.95
CA ALA A 32 -18.83 12.37 12.97
C ALA A 32 -18.55 11.09 13.76
N LEU A 33 -17.27 10.77 14.02
CA LEU A 33 -16.85 9.57 14.71
C LEU A 33 -15.93 9.92 15.87
N LEU A 34 -16.06 9.16 16.96
CA LEU A 34 -15.13 9.24 18.06
C LEU A 34 -13.86 8.46 17.68
N VAL A 35 -12.73 9.16 17.59
CA VAL A 35 -11.44 8.58 17.19
C VAL A 35 -10.56 8.42 18.42
N LEU A 36 -10.10 7.19 18.67
CA LEU A 36 -9.09 6.92 19.68
C LEU A 36 -7.69 7.12 19.05
N ASP A 37 -6.94 8.08 19.57
CA ASP A 37 -5.56 8.30 19.13
C ASP A 37 -4.58 7.41 19.91
N GLY A 38 -4.06 6.41 19.21
CA GLY A 38 -3.02 5.50 19.69
C GLY A 38 -1.65 5.71 19.03
N GLY A 39 -1.47 6.82 18.31
CA GLY A 39 -0.30 7.04 17.46
C GLY A 39 -0.35 6.28 16.13
N ASP A 40 0.79 6.21 15.46
CA ASP A 40 0.92 5.55 14.16
C ASP A 40 0.92 4.02 14.29
N CYS A 41 0.29 3.34 13.33
CA CYS A 41 0.29 1.88 13.24
C CYS A 41 1.71 1.34 13.10
N ALA A 42 2.13 0.43 13.99
CA ALA A 42 3.48 -0.16 13.94
C ALA A 42 3.78 -0.91 12.62
N VAL A 43 2.77 -1.52 11.98
CA VAL A 43 2.92 -2.34 10.76
C VAL A 43 2.52 -1.59 9.48
N GLY A 44 1.54 -0.69 9.53
CA GLY A 44 1.12 0.15 8.40
C GLY A 44 0.30 -0.52 7.27
N ILE A 45 0.31 -1.84 7.14
CA ILE A 45 -0.61 -2.59 6.25
C ILE A 45 -1.52 -3.54 7.03
N GLU A 46 -2.60 -4.01 6.40
CA GLU A 46 -3.53 -4.93 7.03
C GLU A 46 -2.94 -6.33 7.22
N SER A 47 -3.57 -7.08 8.14
CA SER A 47 -3.20 -8.44 8.50
C SER A 47 -3.15 -9.43 7.34
N THR A 48 -2.28 -10.43 7.48
CA THR A 48 -2.33 -11.66 6.70
C THR A 48 -3.62 -12.43 7.01
N ILE A 49 -4.28 -12.98 5.99
CA ILE A 49 -5.51 -13.78 6.15
C ILE A 49 -5.26 -15.18 5.62
N VAL A 50 -5.46 -16.18 6.47
CA VAL A 50 -5.38 -17.61 6.14
C VAL A 50 -6.74 -18.26 6.41
N ASP A 51 -7.22 -19.02 5.43
CA ASP A 51 -8.39 -19.88 5.58
C ASP A 51 -7.96 -21.27 6.07
N THR A 52 -8.48 -21.69 7.21
CA THR A 52 -8.24 -23.01 7.80
C THR A 52 -9.51 -23.88 7.84
N SER A 53 -10.61 -23.44 7.22
CA SER A 53 -11.91 -24.09 7.32
C SER A 53 -12.09 -25.29 6.37
N ARG A 54 -11.22 -25.45 5.37
CA ARG A 54 -11.36 -26.43 4.28
C ARG A 54 -10.39 -27.61 4.37
N GLY A 55 -9.85 -27.88 5.56
CA GLY A 55 -8.96 -29.02 5.83
C GLY A 55 -7.53 -28.86 5.30
N ARG A 56 -7.18 -27.71 4.71
CA ARG A 56 -5.80 -27.28 4.45
C ARG A 56 -5.69 -25.75 4.58
N PRO A 57 -4.60 -25.20 5.13
CA PRO A 57 -4.43 -23.76 5.23
C PRO A 57 -4.21 -23.12 3.86
N VAL A 58 -4.96 -22.06 3.57
CA VAL A 58 -4.89 -21.32 2.30
C VAL A 58 -4.65 -19.85 2.55
N LEU A 59 -3.61 -19.28 1.94
CA LEU A 59 -3.35 -17.84 2.00
C LEU A 59 -4.39 -17.08 1.16
N LEU A 60 -5.25 -16.30 1.82
CA LEU A 60 -6.25 -15.46 1.16
C LEU A 60 -5.74 -14.04 0.88
N ARG A 61 -4.95 -13.49 1.81
CA ARG A 61 -4.39 -12.14 1.68
C ARG A 61 -3.00 -12.11 2.29
N PRO A 62 -1.95 -11.75 1.53
CA PRO A 62 -0.63 -11.54 2.10
C PRO A 62 -0.61 -10.27 2.98
N GLY A 63 0.21 -10.32 4.01
CA GLY A 63 0.50 -9.23 4.94
C GLY A 63 1.97 -9.29 5.33
N VAL A 64 2.30 -8.92 6.57
CA VAL A 64 3.70 -8.96 7.04
C VAL A 64 4.21 -10.35 7.40
N LEU A 65 3.32 -11.28 7.71
CA LEU A 65 3.70 -12.66 7.99
C LEU A 65 3.99 -13.38 6.67
N THR A 66 5.21 -13.89 6.54
CA THR A 66 5.66 -14.66 5.39
C THR A 66 5.04 -16.06 5.38
N PRO A 67 4.93 -16.72 4.22
CA PRO A 67 4.54 -18.13 4.12
C PRO A 67 5.34 -19.03 5.07
N ALA A 68 6.66 -18.85 5.15
CA ALA A 68 7.52 -19.66 6.01
C ALA A 68 7.19 -19.51 7.51
N GLU A 69 6.91 -18.28 7.98
CA GLU A 69 6.50 -18.04 9.37
C GLU A 69 5.13 -18.66 9.66
N LEU A 70 4.20 -18.59 8.69
CA LEU A 70 2.88 -19.22 8.82
C LEU A 70 3.00 -20.74 8.85
N GLU A 71 3.76 -21.34 7.94
CA GLU A 71 3.99 -22.79 7.88
C GLU A 71 4.65 -23.31 9.16
N ALA A 72 5.62 -22.58 9.70
CA ALA A 72 6.25 -22.93 10.96
C ALA A 72 5.25 -22.90 12.14
N ALA A 73 4.31 -21.95 12.15
CA ALA A 73 3.28 -21.86 13.17
C ALA A 73 2.15 -22.90 12.99
N LEU A 74 1.81 -23.22 11.75
CA LEU A 74 0.75 -24.19 11.39
C LEU A 74 1.22 -25.64 11.55
N GLY A 75 2.50 -25.91 11.32
CA GLY A 75 3.05 -27.27 11.26
C GLY A 75 2.71 -28.02 9.97
N GLU A 76 2.19 -27.33 8.95
CA GLU A 76 1.83 -27.89 7.64
C GLU A 76 2.02 -26.82 6.53
N PRO A 77 2.13 -27.24 5.25
CA PRO A 77 2.35 -26.32 4.14
C PRO A 77 1.19 -25.33 3.92
N LEU A 78 1.52 -24.14 3.45
CA LEU A 78 0.53 -23.12 3.07
C LEU A 78 0.20 -23.24 1.58
N HIS A 79 -1.08 -23.26 1.26
CA HIS A 79 -1.54 -23.41 -0.12
C HIS A 79 -2.00 -22.08 -0.74
N ALA A 80 -1.88 -21.99 -2.06
CA ALA A 80 -2.43 -20.88 -2.83
C ALA A 80 -3.97 -20.93 -2.88
N ALA A 81 -4.61 -19.76 -2.96
CA ALA A 81 -6.05 -19.65 -3.14
C ALA A 81 -6.51 -20.28 -4.47
N ASP A 82 -7.55 -21.10 -4.40
CA ASP A 82 -8.25 -21.66 -5.56
C ASP A 82 -9.51 -20.85 -5.88
N ALA A 83 -10.19 -21.18 -6.98
CA ALA A 83 -11.43 -20.50 -7.38
C ALA A 83 -12.58 -20.64 -6.37
N GLN A 84 -12.48 -21.58 -5.43
CA GLN A 84 -13.46 -21.83 -4.37
C GLN A 84 -13.08 -21.16 -3.05
N ALA A 85 -11.96 -20.44 -2.99
CA ALA A 85 -11.50 -19.77 -1.79
C ALA A 85 -12.50 -18.66 -1.39
N PRO A 86 -12.82 -18.54 -0.09
CA PRO A 86 -13.73 -17.50 0.37
C PRO A 86 -13.13 -16.12 0.10
N ARG A 87 -14.00 -15.14 -0.17
CA ARG A 87 -13.58 -13.75 -0.31
C ARG A 87 -13.10 -13.22 1.04
N ALA A 88 -11.88 -12.73 1.08
CA ALA A 88 -11.35 -11.99 2.22
C ALA A 88 -11.48 -10.47 2.02
N SER A 89 -11.42 -9.71 3.11
CA SER A 89 -11.39 -8.25 3.06
C SER A 89 -10.16 -7.75 2.27
N GLY A 90 -10.35 -6.73 1.44
CA GLY A 90 -9.27 -6.15 0.63
C GLY A 90 -8.87 -6.98 -0.60
N THR A 91 -9.69 -7.97 -1.00
CA THR A 91 -9.43 -8.79 -2.22
C THR A 91 -10.00 -8.18 -3.51
N LEU A 92 -10.69 -7.03 -3.44
CA LEU A 92 -11.20 -6.33 -4.62
C LEU A 92 -10.07 -5.78 -5.50
N ALA A 93 -10.34 -5.70 -6.81
CA ALA A 93 -9.36 -5.31 -7.82
C ALA A 93 -8.83 -3.88 -7.61
N SER A 94 -9.73 -2.90 -7.44
CA SER A 94 -9.37 -1.53 -7.05
C SER A 94 -9.71 -1.33 -5.58
N HIS A 95 -8.68 -1.41 -4.75
CA HIS A 95 -8.76 -1.22 -3.31
C HIS A 95 -7.48 -0.50 -2.88
N TYR A 96 -7.56 0.40 -1.90
CA TYR A 96 -6.46 1.27 -1.49
C TYR A 96 -6.05 2.33 -2.52
N ALA A 97 -6.95 2.71 -3.43
CA ALA A 97 -6.65 3.66 -4.48
C ALA A 97 -6.68 5.11 -3.94
N PRO A 98 -5.58 5.88 -4.06
CA PRO A 98 -5.63 7.33 -3.91
C PRO A 98 -6.45 7.98 -5.04
N ARG A 99 -6.69 9.28 -4.99
CA ARG A 99 -7.34 10.00 -6.11
C ARG A 99 -6.42 10.06 -7.33
N ALA A 100 -5.13 10.24 -7.10
CA ALA A 100 -4.10 10.16 -8.11
C ALA A 100 -3.97 8.74 -8.68
N ARG A 101 -3.70 8.62 -9.98
CA ARG A 101 -3.47 7.32 -10.61
C ARG A 101 -2.12 6.76 -10.17
N VAL A 102 -2.12 5.62 -9.49
CA VAL A 102 -0.89 4.92 -9.14
C VAL A 102 -0.37 4.13 -10.34
N ARG A 103 0.93 4.20 -10.58
CA ARG A 103 1.63 3.39 -11.58
C ARG A 103 2.79 2.66 -10.92
N LEU A 104 2.70 1.33 -10.89
CA LEU A 104 3.80 0.47 -10.46
C LEU A 104 4.76 0.29 -11.65
N LEU A 105 6.01 0.70 -11.49
CA LEU A 105 7.00 0.75 -12.58
C LEU A 105 8.26 -0.01 -12.18
N SER A 106 8.82 -0.79 -13.12
CA SER A 106 10.19 -1.28 -12.93
C SER A 106 11.18 -0.11 -12.83
N ARG A 107 12.31 -0.33 -12.17
CA ARG A 107 13.36 0.69 -12.01
C ARG A 107 13.79 1.29 -13.35
N ASP A 108 14.07 0.45 -14.34
CA ASP A 108 14.50 0.90 -15.67
C ASP A 108 13.44 1.74 -16.36
N ARG A 109 12.15 1.36 -16.21
CA ARG A 109 11.05 2.12 -16.79
C ARG A 109 10.86 3.46 -16.09
N LEU A 110 10.99 3.50 -14.76
CA LEU A 110 10.94 4.74 -13.98
C LEU A 110 12.05 5.70 -14.43
N VAL A 111 13.29 5.22 -14.53
CA VAL A 111 14.44 5.99 -15.02
C VAL A 111 14.19 6.53 -16.42
N ALA A 112 13.73 5.67 -17.35
CA ALA A 112 13.44 6.09 -18.71
C ALA A 112 12.36 7.19 -18.79
N LEU A 113 11.26 7.04 -18.03
CA LEU A 113 10.18 8.04 -18.00
C LEU A 113 10.62 9.37 -17.40
N LEU A 114 11.46 9.31 -16.36
CA LEU A 114 12.05 10.48 -15.73
C LEU A 114 13.00 11.20 -16.70
N HIS A 115 13.82 10.49 -17.47
CA HIS A 115 14.67 11.10 -18.49
C HIS A 115 13.87 11.75 -19.63
N THR A 116 12.83 11.10 -20.14
CA THR A 116 12.01 11.67 -21.21
C THR A 116 11.33 12.97 -20.80
N ALA A 117 10.87 13.06 -19.55
CA ALA A 117 10.23 14.26 -19.05
C ALA A 117 11.20 15.44 -18.89
N ASP A 118 12.49 15.18 -18.67
CA ASP A 118 13.51 16.23 -18.64
C ASP A 118 13.78 16.79 -20.05
N THR A 119 13.78 15.92 -21.08
CA THR A 119 14.08 16.32 -22.47
C THR A 119 12.95 17.07 -23.16
N ASP A 120 11.69 16.76 -22.85
CA ASP A 120 10.54 17.33 -23.56
C ASP A 120 10.13 18.72 -23.02
N GLY A 121 10.82 19.25 -22.01
CA GLY A 121 10.44 20.50 -21.32
C GLY A 121 9.16 20.39 -20.48
N ASP A 122 8.52 19.22 -20.51
CA ASP A 122 7.35 18.83 -19.71
C ASP A 122 7.70 18.52 -18.24
N ALA A 123 8.93 18.83 -17.81
CA ALA A 123 9.32 18.86 -16.40
C ALA A 123 8.36 19.72 -15.54
N ALA A 124 7.66 20.69 -16.14
CA ALA A 124 6.58 21.44 -15.51
C ALA A 124 5.37 20.58 -15.09
N ALA A 125 5.15 19.41 -15.69
CA ALA A 125 4.15 18.43 -15.25
C ALA A 125 4.66 17.50 -14.14
N ILE A 126 5.94 17.56 -13.77
CA ILE A 126 6.51 16.77 -12.68
C ILE A 126 6.63 17.68 -11.45
N GLY A 127 5.51 17.85 -10.75
CA GLY A 127 5.45 18.49 -9.43
C GLY A 127 4.71 19.83 -9.32
N GLN A 128 3.95 20.21 -10.35
CA GLN A 128 2.82 21.13 -10.19
C GLN A 128 1.56 20.38 -9.72
N PRO A 129 0.56 21.07 -9.15
CA PRO A 129 -0.79 20.50 -9.01
C PRO A 129 -1.28 19.97 -10.36
N GLY A 130 -1.72 18.71 -10.42
CA GLY A 130 -1.99 18.01 -11.69
C GLY A 130 -0.78 17.27 -12.29
N GLY A 131 0.34 17.23 -11.57
CA GLY A 131 1.60 16.63 -12.00
C GLY A 131 1.86 15.21 -11.51
N VAL A 132 3.15 14.83 -11.40
CA VAL A 132 3.61 13.50 -10.98
C VAL A 132 4.37 13.56 -9.66
N ALA A 133 4.05 12.64 -8.73
CA ALA A 133 4.88 12.31 -7.58
C ALA A 133 5.59 10.96 -7.78
N VAL A 134 6.72 10.76 -7.12
CA VAL A 134 7.53 9.53 -7.21
C VAL A 134 7.81 8.97 -5.82
N TYR A 135 7.56 7.68 -5.63
CA TYR A 135 7.96 6.91 -4.46
C TYR A 135 8.91 5.79 -4.88
N SER A 136 10.20 5.91 -4.55
CA SER A 136 11.24 5.04 -5.13
C SER A 136 12.46 4.93 -4.23
N ARG A 137 13.12 3.76 -4.28
CA ARG A 137 14.41 3.48 -3.61
C ARG A 137 15.57 4.13 -4.37
N LEU A 138 15.39 4.37 -5.67
CA LEU A 138 16.32 5.20 -6.43
C LEU A 138 16.21 6.64 -5.93
N ALA A 139 17.34 7.18 -5.49
CA ALA A 139 17.45 8.60 -5.22
C ALA A 139 17.29 9.37 -6.54
N VAL A 140 16.13 10.03 -6.69
CA VAL A 140 15.86 10.97 -7.78
C VAL A 140 15.82 12.41 -7.26
N ALA A 141 16.43 12.62 -6.09
CA ALA A 141 16.60 13.91 -5.43
C ALA A 141 17.34 14.90 -6.34
N GLY A 142 16.90 16.15 -6.36
CA GLY A 142 17.60 17.23 -7.06
C GLY A 142 16.98 17.69 -8.38
N ARG A 143 15.85 17.11 -8.79
CA ARG A 143 15.04 17.64 -9.91
C ARG A 143 14.14 18.77 -9.39
N PRO A 144 14.34 20.04 -9.81
CA PRO A 144 13.49 21.14 -9.37
C PRO A 144 12.02 20.84 -9.69
N GLY A 145 11.15 20.94 -8.69
CA GLY A 145 9.71 20.69 -8.85
C GLY A 145 9.27 19.26 -8.50
N LEU A 146 10.06 18.22 -8.77
CA LEU A 146 9.65 16.83 -8.56
C LEU A 146 9.29 16.55 -7.09
N ARG A 147 8.07 16.05 -6.87
CA ARG A 147 7.65 15.51 -5.57
C ARG A 147 8.15 14.09 -5.44
N TRP A 148 9.22 13.92 -4.69
CA TRP A 148 9.84 12.63 -4.48
C TRP A 148 9.86 12.25 -3.00
N ARG A 149 9.49 10.99 -2.74
CA ARG A 149 9.66 10.31 -1.47
C ARG A 149 10.60 9.13 -1.65
N ALA A 150 11.62 9.05 -0.80
CA ALA A 150 12.49 7.87 -0.75
C ALA A 150 11.72 6.67 -0.20
N MET A 151 11.80 5.53 -0.89
CA MET A 151 11.31 4.25 -0.40
C MET A 151 12.41 3.54 0.39
N PRO A 152 12.14 3.05 1.60
CA PRO A 152 13.07 2.23 2.37
C PRO A 152 13.46 0.93 1.64
N ASP A 153 14.64 0.41 1.96
CA ASP A 153 15.10 -0.90 1.45
C ASP A 153 14.50 -2.09 2.21
N ALA A 154 13.99 -1.87 3.42
CA ALA A 154 13.43 -2.92 4.26
C ALA A 154 11.91 -3.09 4.01
N PRO A 155 11.41 -4.32 3.72
CA PRO A 155 9.99 -4.55 3.46
C PRO A 155 9.07 -4.10 4.61
N ALA A 156 9.48 -4.35 5.86
CA ALA A 156 8.72 -3.95 7.04
C ALA A 156 8.61 -2.41 7.17
N ALA A 157 9.67 -1.68 6.82
CA ALA A 157 9.63 -0.22 6.84
C ALA A 157 8.73 0.33 5.72
N VAL A 158 8.75 -0.28 4.52
CA VAL A 158 7.83 0.08 3.45
C VAL A 158 6.39 -0.24 3.83
N ALA A 159 6.13 -1.41 4.44
CA ALA A 159 4.80 -1.76 4.95
C ALA A 159 4.30 -0.72 5.96
N HIS A 160 5.15 -0.28 6.88
CA HIS A 160 4.83 0.73 7.88
C HIS A 160 4.40 2.06 7.25
N GLU A 161 5.14 2.57 6.26
CA GLU A 161 4.87 3.91 5.73
C GLU A 161 4.00 3.95 4.46
N LEU A 162 3.77 2.82 3.78
CA LEU A 162 3.16 2.77 2.44
C LEU A 162 1.89 3.63 2.32
N PHE A 163 0.90 3.39 3.18
CA PHE A 163 -0.36 4.10 3.10
C PHE A 163 -0.25 5.56 3.54
N ALA A 164 0.61 5.87 4.50
CA ALA A 164 0.88 7.24 4.90
C ALA A 164 1.52 8.04 3.76
N VAL A 165 2.49 7.44 3.06
CA VAL A 165 3.15 8.04 1.89
C VAL A 165 2.16 8.24 0.75
N LEU A 166 1.36 7.23 0.39
CA LEU A 166 0.35 7.36 -0.67
C LEU A 166 -0.66 8.48 -0.35
N ARG A 167 -1.11 8.58 0.90
CA ARG A 167 -2.01 9.66 1.34
C ARG A 167 -1.33 11.03 1.28
N ALA A 168 -0.09 11.13 1.72
CA ALA A 168 0.66 12.38 1.69
C ALA A 168 0.85 12.87 0.25
N LEU A 169 1.30 12.00 -0.66
CA LEU A 169 1.47 12.33 -2.08
C LEU A 169 0.14 12.69 -2.75
N ASP A 170 -0.95 11.97 -2.43
CA ASP A 170 -2.29 12.28 -2.97
C ASP A 170 -2.82 13.64 -2.48
N ALA A 171 -2.51 14.02 -1.23
CA ALA A 171 -2.88 15.31 -0.66
C ALA A 171 -2.17 16.50 -1.34
N GLU A 172 -1.06 16.26 -2.04
CA GLU A 172 -0.38 17.28 -2.84
C GLU A 172 -1.11 17.62 -4.16
N GLY A 173 -2.20 16.91 -4.48
CA GLY A 173 -3.01 17.19 -5.67
C GLY A 173 -2.33 16.78 -6.97
N VAL A 174 -1.45 15.77 -6.93
CA VAL A 174 -0.85 15.17 -8.12
C VAL A 174 -1.86 14.35 -8.91
N ARG A 175 -1.66 14.21 -10.22
CA ARG A 175 -2.48 13.38 -11.11
C ARG A 175 -2.01 11.94 -11.14
N GLU A 176 -0.71 11.72 -11.01
CA GLU A 176 -0.09 10.39 -10.99
C GLU A 176 0.88 10.24 -9.81
N ILE A 177 0.93 9.03 -9.26
CA ILE A 177 1.96 8.60 -8.31
C ILE A 177 2.70 7.43 -8.94
N TRP A 178 3.97 7.65 -9.29
CA TRP A 178 4.85 6.64 -9.83
C TRP A 178 5.56 5.94 -8.68
N VAL A 179 5.31 4.64 -8.53
CA VAL A 179 5.92 3.83 -7.49
C VAL A 179 6.90 2.87 -8.14
N GLU A 180 8.16 2.88 -7.69
CA GLU A 180 9.11 1.85 -8.07
C GLU A 180 8.63 0.51 -7.54
N GLN A 181 8.55 -0.51 -8.40
CA GLN A 181 8.25 -1.86 -7.98
C GLN A 181 9.30 -2.36 -6.99
N PRO A 182 8.91 -2.74 -5.77
CA PRO A 182 9.81 -3.40 -4.83
C PRO A 182 10.32 -4.74 -5.40
N PRO A 183 11.39 -5.31 -4.82
CA PRO A 183 11.85 -6.65 -5.18
C PRO A 183 10.73 -7.69 -5.05
N ASP A 184 10.81 -8.74 -5.86
CA ASP A 184 9.96 -9.91 -5.66
C ASP A 184 10.42 -10.71 -4.43
N GLY A 185 9.48 -11.43 -3.83
CA GLY A 185 9.77 -12.43 -2.81
C GLY A 185 8.85 -12.33 -1.59
N PRO A 186 8.86 -13.37 -0.73
CA PRO A 186 7.81 -13.54 0.27
C PRO A 186 7.72 -12.42 1.31
N ALA A 187 8.85 -11.74 1.60
CA ALA A 187 8.88 -10.60 2.50
C ALA A 187 8.22 -9.34 1.90
N TRP A 188 8.11 -9.25 0.57
CA TRP A 188 7.53 -8.11 -0.15
C TRP A 188 6.09 -8.36 -0.60
N ASP A 189 5.61 -9.60 -0.58
CA ASP A 189 4.29 -9.97 -1.11
C ASP A 189 3.15 -9.15 -0.51
N GLY A 190 3.21 -8.85 0.79
CA GLY A 190 2.23 -7.98 1.46
C GLY A 190 2.19 -6.57 0.85
N VAL A 191 3.35 -5.94 0.67
CA VAL A 191 3.48 -4.60 0.07
C VAL A 191 3.08 -4.63 -1.42
N LEU A 192 3.57 -5.62 -2.16
CA LEU A 192 3.29 -5.77 -3.60
C LEU A 192 1.80 -5.98 -3.88
N ASP A 193 1.10 -6.76 -3.05
CA ASP A 193 -0.36 -6.93 -3.16
C ASP A 193 -1.08 -5.58 -3.03
N ARG A 194 -0.71 -4.76 -2.04
CA ARG A 194 -1.31 -3.42 -1.84
C ARG A 194 -1.00 -2.47 -2.99
N LEU A 195 0.24 -2.45 -3.47
CA LEU A 195 0.65 -1.62 -4.60
C LEU A 195 -0.06 -2.01 -5.90
N ARG A 196 -0.19 -3.31 -6.18
CA ARG A 196 -0.90 -3.80 -7.37
C ARG A 196 -2.38 -3.41 -7.36
N ARG A 197 -3.04 -3.49 -6.20
CA ARG A 197 -4.45 -3.07 -6.04
C ARG A 197 -4.64 -1.57 -6.12
N ALA A 198 -3.69 -0.80 -5.60
CA ALA A 198 -3.71 0.66 -5.71
C ALA A 198 -3.51 1.13 -7.16
N ALA A 199 -2.79 0.35 -7.98
CA ALA A 199 -2.50 0.64 -9.39
C ALA A 199 -3.51 0.06 -10.40
N ALA A 200 -4.52 -0.68 -9.94
CA ALA A 200 -5.51 -1.38 -10.75
C ALA A 200 -6.72 -0.52 -11.15
#